data_AF-A0A8S4GS56-F1
#
_entry.id   AF-A0A8S4GS56-F1
#
_cell.length_a   1.000
_cell.length_b   1.000
_cell.length_c   1.000
_cell.angle_alpha   90.00
_cell.angle_beta   90.00
_cell.angle_gamma   90.00
#
_symmetry.space_group_name_H-M   'P 1'
#
loop_
_entity.id
_entity.type
_entity.pdbx_description
1 polymer ?
#
loop_
_entity_poly.entity_id
_entity_poly.type
_entity_poly.pdbx_seq_one_letter_code
_entity_poly.pdbx_strand_id
1 'polypeptide(L)'
;MLRQAAVRAARALPASRDAAWQQLAFPGLREHVEKLIGDNFKKTYGLDQAKLFKLVAEASSKEEATEALNTIHRAWVWRTAAPRGSLRRWHNALGFEFVDKCIGIGASGVALDAARRAWEVGFVVRAPLFHRVMEAMIEEGDVAGLIMTYAAMKDNVVAPTQATGAILVGGLRGAGREELAAAVEEEFKLNGVPIAGADA
;
A
#
# COMPACT_ATOMS: atom_id res chain seq x y z
N MET A 1 31.74 7.86 19.22
CA MET A 1 30.72 8.90 19.53
C MET A 1 29.66 9.05 18.45
N LEU A 2 30.02 9.20 17.16
CA LEU A 2 29.07 9.36 16.04
C LEU A 2 27.99 8.27 15.92
N ARG A 3 28.36 7.00 16.13
CA ARG A 3 27.43 5.85 16.04
C ARG A 3 26.32 5.88 17.09
N GLN A 4 26.64 6.28 18.33
CA GLN A 4 25.64 6.38 19.40
C GLN A 4 24.76 7.62 19.25
N ALA A 5 25.32 8.72 18.72
CA ALA A 5 24.56 9.93 18.40
C ALA A 5 23.53 9.67 17.28
N ALA A 6 23.91 8.93 16.22
CA ALA A 6 23.00 8.58 15.12
C ALA A 6 21.84 7.68 15.58
N VAL A 7 22.10 6.71 16.46
CA VAL A 7 21.06 5.81 17.01
C VAL A 7 20.09 6.55 17.93
N ARG A 8 20.57 7.53 18.71
CA ARG A 8 19.71 8.38 19.56
C ARG A 8 18.86 9.34 18.71
N ALA A 9 19.44 9.93 17.67
CA ALA A 9 18.71 10.79 16.73
C ALA A 9 17.60 10.04 15.97
N ALA A 10 17.86 8.78 15.56
CA ALA A 10 16.87 7.95 14.88
C ALA A 10 15.68 7.56 15.77
N ARG A 11 15.89 7.47 17.10
CA ARG A 11 14.84 7.12 18.08
C ARG A 11 13.99 8.30 18.55
N ALA A 12 14.46 9.54 18.35
CA ALA A 12 13.84 10.74 18.91
C ALA A 12 12.83 11.44 17.96
N LEU A 13 12.56 10.89 16.77
CA LEU A 13 11.75 11.59 15.77
C LEU A 13 10.33 11.03 15.65
N PRO A 14 9.35 11.72 16.26
CA PRO A 14 8.14 12.06 15.51
C PRO A 14 7.62 13.49 15.76
N ALA A 15 7.43 14.22 14.66
CA ALA A 15 6.39 15.24 14.36
C ALA A 15 6.80 16.11 13.15
N SER A 16 8.11 16.26 12.89
CA SER A 16 8.60 16.79 11.62
C SER A 16 9.90 16.11 11.23
N ARG A 17 9.81 14.84 10.85
CA ARG A 17 10.94 14.04 10.32
C ARG A 17 11.66 14.81 9.21
N ASP A 18 10.94 15.54 8.36
CA ASP A 18 11.50 16.35 7.27
C ASP A 18 12.36 17.53 7.75
N ALA A 19 11.95 18.24 8.81
CA ALA A 19 12.70 19.40 9.30
C ALA A 19 14.02 18.98 9.96
N ALA A 20 14.01 17.89 10.72
CA ALA A 20 15.22 17.33 11.31
C ALA A 20 16.17 16.71 10.26
N TRP A 21 15.62 16.12 9.18
CA TRP A 21 16.42 15.56 8.09
C TRP A 21 17.03 16.64 7.17
N GLN A 22 16.33 17.77 6.99
CA GLN A 22 16.86 18.93 6.28
C GLN A 22 17.92 19.71 7.09
N GLN A 23 17.88 19.64 8.43
CA GLN A 23 18.89 20.25 9.31
C GLN A 23 20.21 19.47 9.39
N LEU A 24 20.28 18.25 8.85
CA LEU A 24 21.55 17.50 8.70
C LEU A 24 22.37 18.12 7.57
N ALA A 25 23.03 19.25 7.85
CA ALA A 25 23.76 20.10 6.91
C ALA A 25 25.04 19.48 6.29
N PHE A 26 25.27 18.16 6.44
CA PHE A 26 26.47 17.49 5.96
C PHE A 26 26.14 16.34 5.01
N PRO A 27 26.38 16.50 3.69
CA PRO A 27 26.13 15.47 2.67
C PRO A 27 26.77 14.11 3.02
N GLY A 28 27.98 14.09 3.59
CA GLY A 28 28.68 12.86 3.97
C GLY A 28 28.08 12.12 5.17
N LEU A 29 27.41 12.82 6.09
CA LEU A 29 26.73 12.19 7.23
C LEU A 29 25.45 11.47 6.77
N ARG A 30 24.77 12.04 5.77
CA ARG A 30 23.57 11.46 5.17
C ARG A 30 23.87 10.15 4.45
N GLU A 31 24.88 10.13 3.57
CA GLU A 31 25.32 8.90 2.89
C GLU A 31 25.79 7.83 3.87
N HIS A 32 26.49 8.23 4.94
CA HIS A 32 26.96 7.29 5.96
C HIS A 32 25.80 6.64 6.74
N VAL A 33 24.76 7.41 7.08
CA VAL A 33 23.55 6.89 7.75
C VAL A 33 22.73 6.00 6.82
N GLU A 34 22.56 6.37 5.55
CA GLU A 34 21.90 5.53 4.54
C GLU A 34 22.62 4.19 4.35
N LYS A 35 23.95 4.21 4.27
CA LYS A 35 24.78 3.00 4.18
C LYS A 35 24.68 2.14 5.44
N LEU A 36 24.74 2.74 6.63
CA LEU A 36 24.58 2.03 7.91
C LEU A 36 23.21 1.37 8.06
N ILE A 37 22.15 2.02 7.59
CA ILE A 37 20.78 1.44 7.58
C ILE A 37 20.73 0.26 6.60
N GLY A 38 21.27 0.42 5.39
CA GLY A 38 21.35 -0.67 4.39
C GLY A 38 22.16 -1.88 4.86
N ASP A 39 23.33 -1.65 5.46
CA ASP A 39 24.23 -2.69 5.94
C ASP A 39 23.66 -3.41 7.18
N ASN A 40 23.06 -2.69 8.13
CA ASN A 40 22.37 -3.31 9.26
C ASN A 40 21.14 -4.11 8.82
N PHE A 41 20.37 -3.61 7.85
CA PHE A 41 19.22 -4.32 7.32
C PHE A 41 19.62 -5.65 6.68
N LYS A 42 20.63 -5.62 5.80
CA LYS A 42 21.21 -6.82 5.17
C LYS A 42 21.78 -7.78 6.21
N LYS A 43 22.35 -7.28 7.31
CA LYS A 43 22.93 -8.09 8.39
C LYS A 43 21.87 -8.69 9.32
N THR A 44 20.78 -7.97 9.62
CA THR A 44 19.73 -8.41 10.54
C THR A 44 18.73 -9.35 9.87
N TYR A 45 18.39 -9.10 8.60
CA TYR A 45 17.36 -9.87 7.91
C TYR A 45 17.91 -10.74 6.76
N GLY A 46 19.20 -10.64 6.43
CA GLY A 46 19.78 -11.37 5.30
C GLY A 46 19.22 -10.95 3.92
N LEU A 47 18.41 -9.89 3.89
CA LEU A 47 17.65 -9.44 2.73
C LEU A 47 18.31 -8.21 2.11
N ASP A 48 18.55 -8.27 0.81
CA ASP A 48 18.80 -7.10 -0.01
C ASP A 48 17.60 -6.86 -0.93
N GLN A 49 17.65 -5.75 -1.66
CA GLN A 49 16.57 -5.36 -2.55
C GLN A 49 16.27 -6.45 -3.61
N ALA A 50 17.27 -7.16 -4.12
CA ALA A 50 17.10 -8.20 -5.14
C ALA A 50 16.34 -9.41 -4.58
N LYS A 51 16.63 -9.83 -3.35
CA LYS A 51 15.90 -10.92 -2.69
C LYS A 51 14.43 -10.57 -2.43
N LEU A 52 14.14 -9.31 -2.10
CA LEU A 52 12.76 -8.86 -1.86
C LEU A 52 11.94 -8.83 -3.16
N PHE A 53 12.53 -8.39 -4.29
CA PHE A 53 11.89 -8.51 -5.60
C PHE A 53 11.68 -9.97 -6.03
N LYS A 54 12.65 -10.84 -5.72
CA LYS A 54 12.55 -12.27 -6.02
C LYS A 54 11.37 -12.91 -5.27
N LEU A 55 11.17 -12.59 -3.98
CA LEU A 55 10.03 -13.05 -3.19
C LEU A 55 8.68 -12.63 -3.81
N VAL A 56 8.58 -11.39 -4.31
CA VAL A 56 7.39 -10.91 -5.03
C VAL A 56 7.17 -11.70 -6.32
N ALA A 57 8.22 -11.87 -7.12
CA ALA A 57 8.13 -12.52 -8.42
C ALA A 57 7.76 -14.01 -8.32
N GLU A 58 8.32 -14.71 -7.33
CA GLU A 58 8.19 -16.16 -7.14
C GLU A 58 6.93 -16.58 -6.39
N ALA A 59 6.24 -15.64 -5.71
CA ALA A 59 4.99 -15.96 -5.03
C ALA A 59 3.98 -16.57 -6.03
N SER A 60 3.52 -17.77 -5.75
CA SER A 60 2.63 -18.54 -6.63
C SER A 60 1.34 -18.97 -5.93
N SER A 61 1.28 -18.77 -4.61
CA SER A 61 0.12 -19.05 -3.77
C SER A 61 -0.21 -17.87 -2.84
N LYS A 62 -1.41 -17.91 -2.26
CA LYS A 62 -1.86 -16.93 -1.27
C LYS A 62 -0.97 -16.91 -0.03
N GLU A 63 -0.53 -18.08 0.43
CA GLU A 63 0.35 -18.24 1.59
C GLU A 63 1.73 -17.62 1.32
N GLU A 64 2.30 -17.88 0.14
CA GLU A 64 3.58 -17.30 -0.29
C GLU A 64 3.49 -15.78 -0.44
N ALA A 65 2.41 -15.28 -1.04
CA ALA A 65 2.17 -13.85 -1.15
C ALA A 65 2.01 -13.18 0.23
N THR A 66 1.30 -13.83 1.16
CA THR A 66 1.14 -13.34 2.54
C THR A 66 2.49 -13.25 3.26
N GLU A 67 3.34 -14.27 3.16
CA GLU A 67 4.65 -14.25 3.78
C GLU A 67 5.60 -13.24 3.11
N ALA A 68 5.51 -13.09 1.79
CA ALA A 68 6.22 -12.04 1.06
C ALA A 68 5.80 -10.65 1.57
N LEU A 69 4.50 -10.37 1.67
CA LEU A 69 4.00 -9.10 2.20
C LEU A 69 4.47 -8.82 3.63
N ASN A 70 4.39 -9.83 4.51
CA ASN A 70 4.86 -9.71 5.90
C ASN A 70 6.37 -9.42 5.96
N THR A 71 7.14 -10.11 5.13
CA THR A 71 8.59 -9.92 5.05
C THR A 71 8.94 -8.53 4.52
N ILE A 72 8.25 -8.04 3.49
CA ILE A 72 8.47 -6.70 2.95
C ILE A 72 8.03 -5.63 3.96
N HIS A 73 6.89 -5.80 4.63
CA HIS A 73 6.44 -4.85 5.65
C HIS A 73 7.42 -4.76 6.83
N ARG A 74 7.88 -5.90 7.37
CA ARG A 74 8.93 -5.94 8.40
C ARG A 74 10.21 -5.25 7.93
N ALA A 75 10.60 -5.49 6.68
CA ALA A 75 11.75 -4.83 6.06
C ALA A 75 11.59 -3.31 6.00
N TRP A 76 10.38 -2.87 5.71
CA TRP A 76 10.05 -1.48 5.52
C TRP A 76 9.97 -0.69 6.83
N VAL A 77 9.31 -1.23 7.86
CA VAL A 77 9.22 -0.60 9.18
C VAL A 77 10.62 -0.22 9.70
N TRP A 78 11.61 -1.09 9.49
CA TRP A 78 13.02 -0.82 9.79
C TRP A 78 13.67 0.25 8.91
N ARG A 79 13.28 0.33 7.63
CA ARG A 79 13.83 1.27 6.66
C ARG A 79 13.22 2.67 6.74
N THR A 80 12.06 2.88 7.38
CA THR A 80 11.46 4.22 7.55
C THR A 80 12.37 5.21 8.31
N ALA A 81 13.53 4.79 8.82
CA ALA A 81 14.62 5.67 9.26
C ALA A 81 15.46 6.30 8.11
N ALA A 82 15.17 6.01 6.83
CA ALA A 82 15.94 6.45 5.65
C ALA A 82 15.18 7.44 4.73
N PRO A 83 15.90 8.32 3.98
CA PRO A 83 15.30 9.37 3.14
C PRO A 83 14.57 8.91 1.86
N ARG A 84 13.69 9.83 1.40
CA ARG A 84 12.69 9.69 0.33
C ARG A 84 13.16 9.15 -1.02
N GLY A 85 14.40 9.45 -1.45
CA GLY A 85 14.88 9.09 -2.80
C GLY A 85 14.93 7.59 -3.05
N SER A 86 15.24 6.80 -2.00
CA SER A 86 15.29 5.35 -2.11
C SER A 86 13.92 4.67 -1.96
N LEU A 87 12.85 5.42 -1.67
CA LEU A 87 11.48 4.90 -1.51
C LEU A 87 10.78 4.68 -2.86
N ARG A 88 11.15 5.40 -3.93
CA ARG A 88 10.43 5.35 -5.22
C ARG A 88 10.48 3.98 -5.92
N ARG A 89 11.62 3.27 -5.86
CA ARG A 89 11.70 1.90 -6.41
C ARG A 89 10.87 0.89 -5.61
N TRP A 90 10.67 1.15 -4.33
CA TRP A 90 9.80 0.34 -3.47
C TRP A 90 8.33 0.67 -3.67
N HIS A 91 8.02 1.91 -4.03
CA HIS A 91 6.68 2.34 -4.41
C HIS A 91 6.14 1.51 -5.58
N ASN A 92 6.99 1.26 -6.59
CA ASN A 92 6.62 0.40 -7.72
C ASN A 92 6.52 -1.08 -7.30
N ALA A 93 7.48 -1.55 -6.51
CA ALA A 93 7.56 -2.94 -6.05
C ALA A 93 6.37 -3.37 -5.18
N LEU A 94 6.04 -2.58 -4.15
CA LEU A 94 4.96 -2.85 -3.19
C LEU A 94 3.58 -2.40 -3.69
N GLY A 95 3.55 -1.30 -4.44
CA GLY A 95 2.30 -0.64 -4.81
C GLY A 95 1.59 -1.37 -5.93
N PHE A 96 2.16 -1.38 -7.15
CA PHE A 96 1.49 -1.91 -8.33
C PHE A 96 1.93 -3.33 -8.67
N GLU A 97 3.23 -3.61 -8.70
CA GLU A 97 3.72 -4.92 -9.17
C GLU A 97 3.33 -6.05 -8.21
N PHE A 98 3.44 -5.83 -6.90
CA PHE A 98 3.03 -6.82 -5.91
C PHE A 98 1.50 -6.99 -5.84
N VAL A 99 0.74 -5.91 -5.96
CA VAL A 99 -0.73 -5.97 -6.01
C VAL A 99 -1.21 -6.73 -7.25
N ASP A 100 -0.69 -6.39 -8.43
CA ASP A 100 -1.02 -7.08 -9.67
C ASP A 100 -0.63 -8.57 -9.60
N LYS A 101 0.51 -8.87 -8.98
CA LYS A 101 0.92 -10.26 -8.74
C LYS A 101 -0.05 -11.00 -7.83
N CYS A 102 -0.49 -10.38 -6.72
CA CYS A 102 -1.47 -10.97 -5.81
C CYS A 102 -2.81 -11.21 -6.50
N ILE A 103 -3.27 -10.25 -7.31
CA ILE A 103 -4.49 -10.39 -8.13
C ILE A 103 -4.34 -11.56 -9.11
N GLY A 104 -3.22 -11.63 -9.84
CA GLY A 104 -2.99 -12.67 -10.85
C GLY A 104 -2.93 -14.10 -10.31
N ILE A 105 -2.76 -14.27 -9.00
CA ILE A 105 -2.79 -15.60 -8.32
C ILE A 105 -4.08 -15.81 -7.50
N GLY A 106 -5.09 -14.94 -7.63
CA GLY A 106 -6.36 -15.05 -6.89
C GLY A 106 -6.22 -14.78 -5.39
N ALA A 107 -5.26 -13.93 -5.01
CA ALA A 107 -5.00 -13.53 -3.64
C ALA A 107 -5.42 -12.07 -3.39
N SER A 108 -6.61 -11.67 -3.85
CA SER A 108 -7.07 -10.27 -3.78
C SER A 108 -7.14 -9.73 -2.35
N GLY A 109 -7.42 -10.57 -1.35
CA GLY A 109 -7.29 -10.20 0.07
C GLY A 109 -5.88 -9.75 0.48
N VAL A 110 -4.85 -10.42 -0.05
CA VAL A 110 -3.44 -10.03 0.19
C VAL A 110 -3.11 -8.74 -0.58
N ALA A 111 -3.70 -8.56 -1.75
CA ALA A 111 -3.58 -7.34 -2.55
C ALA A 111 -4.15 -6.11 -1.80
N LEU A 112 -5.31 -6.27 -1.14
CA LEU A 112 -5.89 -5.23 -0.27
C LEU A 112 -4.97 -4.90 0.91
N ASP A 113 -4.46 -5.91 1.62
CA ASP A 113 -3.54 -5.70 2.73
C ASP A 113 -2.26 -4.98 2.29
N ALA A 114 -1.76 -5.30 1.10
CA ALA A 114 -0.61 -4.60 0.51
C ALA A 114 -0.92 -3.13 0.25
N ALA A 115 -2.08 -2.82 -0.33
CA ALA A 115 -2.50 -1.44 -0.58
C ALA A 115 -2.65 -0.63 0.73
N ARG A 116 -3.23 -1.23 1.79
CA ARG A 116 -3.37 -0.59 3.12
C ARG A 116 -2.01 -0.34 3.76
N ARG A 117 -1.15 -1.36 3.80
CA ARG A 117 0.19 -1.24 4.39
C ARG A 117 1.07 -0.26 3.61
N ALA A 118 0.86 -0.12 2.30
CA ALA A 118 1.56 0.88 1.51
C ALA A 118 1.23 2.31 2.00
N TRP A 119 -0.05 2.60 2.29
CA TRP A 119 -0.45 3.89 2.85
C TRP A 119 0.17 4.15 4.23
N GLU A 120 0.06 3.19 5.16
CA GLU A 120 0.58 3.30 6.54
C GLU A 120 2.05 3.73 6.59
N VAL A 121 2.80 3.29 5.58
CA VAL A 121 4.23 3.53 5.51
C VAL A 121 4.62 4.74 4.64
N GLY A 122 3.63 5.56 4.27
CA GLY A 122 3.79 6.86 3.63
C GLY A 122 3.82 6.82 2.09
N PHE A 123 3.37 5.74 1.45
CA PHE A 123 3.22 5.73 0.00
C PHE A 123 1.93 6.42 -0.44
N VAL A 124 2.02 7.16 -1.54
CA VAL A 124 0.85 7.73 -2.20
C VAL A 124 0.15 6.60 -2.95
N VAL A 125 -0.91 6.07 -2.34
CA VAL A 125 -1.85 5.17 -2.99
C VAL A 125 -2.93 6.00 -3.65
N ARG A 126 -3.37 5.61 -4.86
CA ARG A 126 -4.38 6.33 -5.64
C ARG A 126 -5.55 5.42 -5.97
N ALA A 127 -6.68 6.02 -6.32
CA ALA A 127 -7.92 5.33 -6.66
C ALA A 127 -7.75 4.15 -7.64
N PRO A 128 -6.94 4.25 -8.72
CA PRO A 128 -6.80 3.13 -9.68
C PRO A 128 -6.26 1.83 -9.07
N LEU A 129 -5.45 1.90 -8.01
CA LEU A 129 -4.97 0.70 -7.34
C LEU A 129 -6.10 -0.02 -6.60
N PHE A 130 -6.95 0.75 -5.89
CA PHE A 130 -8.12 0.21 -5.21
C PHE A 130 -9.15 -0.32 -6.21
N HIS A 131 -9.34 0.35 -7.35
CA HIS A 131 -10.23 -0.13 -8.42
C HIS A 131 -9.85 -1.52 -8.91
N ARG A 132 -8.55 -1.75 -9.16
CA ARG A 132 -8.06 -3.09 -9.55
C ARG A 132 -8.34 -4.15 -8.49
N VAL A 133 -8.10 -3.83 -7.22
CA VAL A 133 -8.42 -4.76 -6.13
C VAL A 133 -9.93 -5.02 -6.07
N MET A 134 -10.77 -4.00 -6.23
CA MET A 134 -12.24 -4.16 -6.26
C MET A 134 -12.70 -5.04 -7.42
N GLU A 135 -12.18 -4.82 -8.63
CA GLU A 135 -12.47 -5.65 -9.80
C GLU A 135 -12.08 -7.11 -9.55
N ALA A 136 -10.90 -7.36 -9.00
CA ALA A 136 -10.45 -8.71 -8.67
C ALA A 136 -11.31 -9.38 -7.59
N MET A 137 -11.76 -8.64 -6.56
CA MET A 137 -12.71 -9.15 -5.57
C MET A 137 -14.06 -9.52 -6.20
N ILE A 138 -14.53 -8.76 -7.19
CA ILE A 138 -15.76 -9.07 -7.93
C ILE A 138 -15.58 -10.37 -8.72
N GLU A 139 -14.45 -10.54 -9.42
CA GLU A 139 -14.13 -11.76 -10.17
C GLU A 139 -14.03 -12.99 -9.26
N GLU A 140 -13.47 -12.83 -8.05
CA GLU A 140 -13.40 -13.87 -7.02
C GLU A 140 -14.76 -14.14 -6.33
N GLY A 141 -15.77 -13.28 -6.55
CA GLY A 141 -17.05 -13.34 -5.84
C GLY A 141 -16.98 -12.91 -4.37
N ASP A 142 -15.89 -12.28 -3.94
CA ASP A 142 -15.67 -11.81 -2.57
C ASP A 142 -16.32 -10.44 -2.34
N VAL A 143 -17.63 -10.47 -2.09
CA VAL A 143 -18.42 -9.27 -1.76
C VAL A 143 -17.92 -8.58 -0.48
N ALA A 144 -17.46 -9.35 0.52
CA ALA A 144 -16.96 -8.79 1.76
C ALA A 144 -15.64 -8.03 1.49
N GLY A 145 -14.73 -8.64 0.73
CA GLY A 145 -13.49 -8.02 0.27
C GLY A 145 -13.73 -6.77 -0.57
N LEU A 146 -14.73 -6.76 -1.45
CA LEU A 146 -15.14 -5.58 -2.23
C LEU A 146 -15.52 -4.40 -1.31
N ILE A 147 -16.39 -4.63 -0.32
CA ILE A 147 -16.83 -3.61 0.64
C ILE A 147 -15.64 -3.13 1.50
N MET A 148 -14.81 -4.06 1.97
CA MET A 148 -13.61 -3.74 2.74
C MET A 148 -12.62 -2.91 1.93
N THR A 149 -12.50 -3.15 0.62
CA THR A 149 -11.63 -2.38 -0.27
C THR A 149 -12.12 -0.93 -0.40
N TYR A 150 -13.44 -0.74 -0.52
CA TYR A 150 -14.03 0.60 -0.52
C TYR A 150 -13.84 1.34 0.82
N ALA A 151 -14.03 0.65 1.95
CA ALA A 151 -13.76 1.22 3.27
C ALA A 151 -12.27 1.61 3.42
N ALA A 152 -11.36 0.72 3.03
CA ALA A 152 -9.92 0.99 3.05
C ALA A 152 -9.53 2.20 2.19
N MET A 153 -10.17 2.39 1.04
CA MET A 153 -9.93 3.57 0.20
C MET A 153 -10.26 4.87 0.96
N LYS A 154 -11.38 4.91 1.68
CA LYS A 154 -11.79 6.04 2.53
C LYS A 154 -10.85 6.24 3.72
N ASP A 155 -10.46 5.16 4.40
CA ASP A 155 -9.53 5.20 5.54
C ASP A 155 -8.14 5.71 5.14
N ASN A 156 -7.71 5.39 3.91
CA ASN A 156 -6.45 5.89 3.35
C ASN A 156 -6.58 7.30 2.73
N VAL A 157 -7.69 8.01 3.01
CA VAL A 157 -7.96 9.37 2.53
C VAL A 157 -7.90 9.48 1.00
N VAL A 158 -8.19 8.39 0.30
CA VAL A 158 -8.29 8.38 -1.16
C VAL A 158 -9.74 8.64 -1.53
N ALA A 159 -10.01 9.81 -2.13
CA ALA A 159 -11.36 10.22 -2.48
C ALA A 159 -12.00 9.26 -3.51
N PRO A 160 -13.19 8.69 -3.21
CA PRO A 160 -13.98 7.96 -4.19
C PRO A 160 -14.29 8.81 -5.43
N THR A 161 -14.19 8.18 -6.59
CA THR A 161 -14.48 8.79 -7.91
C THR A 161 -15.73 8.16 -8.52
N GLN A 162 -16.28 8.76 -9.58
CA GLN A 162 -17.37 8.16 -10.36
C GLN A 162 -17.12 6.68 -10.74
N ALA A 163 -15.89 6.35 -11.14
CA ALA A 163 -15.50 4.97 -11.45
C ALA A 163 -15.57 4.05 -10.22
N THR A 164 -15.25 4.57 -9.02
CA THR A 164 -15.37 3.83 -7.76
C THR A 164 -16.81 3.41 -7.51
N GLY A 165 -17.75 4.34 -7.70
CA GLY A 165 -19.17 4.06 -7.55
C GLY A 165 -19.67 3.05 -8.58
N ALA A 166 -19.27 3.20 -9.85
CA ALA A 166 -19.67 2.29 -10.92
C ALA A 166 -19.20 0.85 -10.66
N ILE A 167 -17.93 0.67 -10.26
CA ILE A 167 -17.37 -0.66 -9.94
C ILE A 167 -18.10 -1.25 -8.72
N LEU A 168 -18.27 -0.48 -7.64
CA LEU A 168 -18.88 -0.96 -6.40
C LEU A 168 -20.34 -1.36 -6.60
N VAL A 169 -21.14 -0.48 -7.22
CA VAL A 169 -22.56 -0.73 -7.50
C VAL A 169 -22.72 -1.90 -8.45
N GLY A 170 -21.95 -1.93 -9.55
CA GLY A 170 -21.98 -3.03 -10.50
C GLY A 170 -21.64 -4.37 -9.85
N GLY A 171 -20.58 -4.41 -9.04
CA GLY A 171 -20.17 -5.59 -8.28
C GLY A 171 -21.23 -6.07 -7.29
N LEU A 172 -21.84 -5.16 -6.52
CA LEU A 172 -22.88 -5.48 -5.56
C LEU A 172 -24.15 -6.02 -6.23
N ARG A 173 -24.60 -5.38 -7.32
CA ARG A 173 -25.74 -5.86 -8.12
C ARG A 173 -25.47 -7.23 -8.73
N GLY A 174 -24.28 -7.43 -9.30
CA GLY A 174 -23.86 -8.72 -9.84
C GLY A 174 -23.89 -9.85 -8.81
N ALA A 175 -23.63 -9.52 -7.54
CA ALA A 175 -23.72 -10.45 -6.40
C ALA A 175 -25.13 -10.54 -5.75
N GLY A 176 -26.15 -9.91 -6.35
CA GLY A 176 -27.52 -9.89 -5.84
C GLY A 176 -27.70 -9.09 -4.54
N ARG A 177 -26.83 -8.13 -4.25
CA ARG A 177 -26.90 -7.24 -3.07
C ARG A 177 -27.51 -5.89 -3.42
N GLU A 178 -28.74 -5.92 -3.94
CA GLU A 178 -29.42 -4.71 -4.46
C GLU A 178 -29.58 -3.61 -3.41
N GLU A 179 -29.95 -3.97 -2.18
CA GLU A 179 -30.11 -3.00 -1.08
C GLU A 179 -28.82 -2.25 -0.76
N LEU A 180 -27.68 -2.96 -0.78
CA LEU A 180 -26.37 -2.34 -0.56
C LEU A 180 -25.95 -1.49 -1.76
N ALA A 181 -26.25 -1.93 -2.98
CA ALA A 181 -25.98 -1.16 -4.19
C ALA A 181 -26.75 0.17 -4.18
N ALA A 182 -28.04 0.15 -3.82
CA ALA A 182 -28.87 1.34 -3.70
C ALA A 182 -28.36 2.31 -2.62
N ALA A 183 -27.91 1.77 -1.47
CA ALA A 183 -27.31 2.60 -0.41
C ALA A 183 -26.02 3.30 -0.88
N VAL A 184 -25.19 2.62 -1.68
CA VAL A 184 -23.98 3.22 -2.28
C VAL A 184 -24.36 4.29 -3.32
N GLU A 185 -25.37 4.06 -4.16
CA GLU A 185 -25.85 5.08 -5.11
C GLU A 185 -26.33 6.34 -4.38
N GLU A 186 -27.05 6.17 -3.27
CA GLU A 186 -27.48 7.28 -2.43
C GLU A 186 -26.29 8.02 -1.79
N GLU A 187 -25.29 7.30 -1.25
CA GLU A 187 -24.05 7.90 -0.70
C GLU A 187 -23.36 8.77 -1.76
N PHE A 188 -23.21 8.28 -2.99
CA PHE A 188 -22.55 9.02 -4.06
C PHE A 188 -23.35 10.24 -4.53
N LYS A 189 -24.68 10.09 -4.62
CA LYS A 189 -25.60 11.19 -4.95
C LYS A 189 -25.53 12.32 -3.91
N LEU A 190 -25.58 11.98 -2.62
CA LEU A 190 -25.49 12.94 -1.52
C LEU A 190 -24.14 13.67 -1.50
N ASN A 191 -23.07 12.98 -1.91
CA ASN A 191 -21.73 13.56 -2.01
C ASN A 191 -21.47 14.31 -3.33
N GLY A 192 -22.46 14.43 -4.21
CA GLY A 192 -22.34 15.13 -5.49
C GLY A 192 -21.39 14.46 -6.49
N VAL A 193 -21.14 13.15 -6.33
CA VAL A 193 -20.31 12.36 -7.25
C VAL A 193 -21.24 11.50 -8.10
N PRO A 194 -21.48 11.83 -9.38
CA PRO A 194 -22.37 11.03 -10.22
C PRO A 194 -21.76 9.64 -10.45
N ILE A 195 -22.60 8.59 -10.41
CA ILE A 195 -22.21 7.24 -10.83
C ILE A 195 -22.64 7.08 -12.30
N ALA A 196 -21.74 6.58 -13.16
CA ALA A 196 -22.10 6.29 -14.54
C ALA A 196 -23.08 5.10 -14.58
N GLY A 197 -24.25 5.28 -15.18
CA GLY A 197 -25.25 4.22 -15.40
C GLY A 197 -26.39 4.13 -14.37
N ALA A 198 -26.51 5.08 -13.43
CA ALA A 198 -27.63 5.13 -12.48
C ALA A 198 -28.92 5.76 -13.07
N ASP A 199 -28.81 6.42 -14.23
CA ASP A 199 -29.93 6.99 -15.00
C ASP A 199 -29.93 6.37 -16.42
N ALA A 200 -30.48 5.16 -16.56
CA ALA A 200 -30.87 4.59 -17.86
C ALA A 200 -32.06 3.64 -17.69
#